data_AF-A0A212R5U5-F1
#
_entry.id   AF-A0A212R5U5-F1
#
_cell.length_a   1.000
_cell.length_b   1.000
_cell.length_c   1.000
_cell.angle_alpha   90.00
_cell.angle_beta   90.00
_cell.angle_gamma   90.00
#
_symmetry.space_group_name_H-M   'P 1'
#
loop_
_entity.id
_entity.type
_entity.pdbx_description
1 polymer ?
#
loop_
_entity_poly.entity_id
_entity_poly.type
_entity_poly.pdbx_seq_one_letter_code
_entity_poly.pdbx_strand_id
1 'polypeptide(L)'
;MRKGTAVKKEERLVRLEDLPDLARAAGFSSCCVVRLEAGRLIVLPVERQEQIPVQIREALQKWAAHVRRLYGARLRALYLFGSYARGEWREDSDVDVAVVLDEVEDPLEEIHRIHEATSHVALESELLISVVPISWTEFLHGIHPLSARIREEGIEITP
;
A
#
# COMPACT_ATOMS: atom_id res chain seq x y z
N MET A 1 45.11 -7.42 -1.75
CA MET A 1 43.78 -8.08 -1.66
C MET A 1 42.73 -7.03 -1.33
N ARG A 2 41.86 -6.68 -2.28
CA ARG A 2 40.75 -5.74 -2.10
C ARG A 2 39.58 -6.52 -1.48
N LYS A 3 39.11 -6.14 -0.29
CA LYS A 3 37.81 -6.62 0.24
C LYS A 3 36.77 -5.55 -0.05
N GLY A 4 35.74 -5.97 -0.78
CA GLY A 4 34.75 -5.12 -1.43
C GLY A 4 33.87 -4.38 -0.45
N THR A 5 33.70 -3.10 -0.75
CA THR A 5 32.68 -2.21 -0.20
C THR A 5 31.30 -2.80 -0.49
N ALA A 6 30.51 -3.07 0.55
CA ALA A 6 29.10 -3.37 0.40
C ALA A 6 28.43 -2.16 -0.25
N VAL A 7 28.06 -2.30 -1.53
CA VAL A 7 27.26 -1.32 -2.24
C VAL A 7 25.88 -1.37 -1.61
N LYS A 8 25.54 -0.36 -0.80
CA LYS A 8 24.16 -0.08 -0.40
C LYS A 8 23.36 0.02 -1.70
N LYS A 9 22.38 -0.88 -1.89
CA LYS A 9 21.44 -0.79 -3.02
C LYS A 9 20.67 0.52 -2.83
N GLU A 10 21.06 1.55 -3.57
CA GLU A 10 20.29 2.79 -3.69
C GLU A 10 18.97 2.45 -4.38
N GLU A 11 17.90 2.43 -3.60
CA GLU A 11 16.54 2.39 -4.11
C GLU A 11 16.28 3.75 -4.78
N ARG A 12 16.18 3.76 -6.11
CA ARG A 12 15.95 4.99 -6.89
C ARG A 12 14.54 4.94 -7.46
N LEU A 13 13.73 5.92 -7.08
CA LEU A 13 12.48 6.22 -7.78
C LEU A 13 12.84 6.83 -9.13
N VAL A 14 12.37 6.22 -10.22
CA VAL A 14 12.56 6.73 -11.58
C VAL A 14 11.18 6.98 -12.15
N ARG A 15 10.95 8.16 -12.74
CA ARG A 15 9.67 8.44 -13.39
C ARG A 15 9.64 7.67 -14.72
N LEU A 16 8.53 7.04 -15.09
CA LEU A 16 8.41 6.33 -16.37
C LEU A 16 8.58 7.26 -17.58
N GLU A 17 8.37 8.56 -17.41
CA GLU A 17 8.70 9.58 -18.42
C GLU A 17 10.19 9.55 -18.82
N ASP A 18 11.07 9.07 -17.93
CA ASP A 18 12.50 8.88 -18.19
C ASP A 18 12.83 7.53 -18.84
N LEU A 19 11.85 6.61 -19.00
CA LEU A 19 12.01 5.25 -19.54
C LEU A 19 10.90 4.91 -20.57
N PRO A 20 10.87 5.60 -21.74
CA PRO A 20 9.75 5.54 -22.68
C PRO A 20 9.52 4.16 -23.32
N ASP A 21 10.59 3.37 -23.52
CA ASP A 21 10.50 2.03 -24.09
C ASP A 21 9.79 1.05 -23.14
N LEU A 22 10.00 1.21 -21.83
CA LEU A 22 9.38 0.39 -20.80
C LEU A 22 7.90 0.77 -20.60
N ALA A 23 7.59 2.07 -20.61
CA ALA A 23 6.22 2.57 -20.54
C ALA A 23 5.35 2.04 -21.70
N ARG A 24 5.90 2.01 -22.92
CA ARG A 24 5.23 1.46 -24.10
C ARG A 24 5.02 -0.05 -24.04
N ALA A 25 6.03 -0.81 -23.63
CA ALA A 25 5.96 -2.27 -23.58
C ALA A 25 4.93 -2.77 -22.56
N ALA A 26 4.68 -1.99 -21.50
CA ALA A 26 3.76 -2.34 -20.44
C ALA A 26 2.37 -1.69 -20.54
N GLY A 27 2.11 -0.88 -21.59
CA GLY A 27 0.79 -0.30 -21.86
C GLY A 27 0.33 0.79 -20.89
N PHE A 28 1.26 1.46 -20.21
CA PHE A 28 0.93 2.47 -19.20
C PHE A 28 0.75 3.88 -19.81
N SER A 29 -0.29 4.59 -19.34
CA SER A 29 -0.44 6.04 -19.52
C SER A 29 0.62 6.79 -18.72
N SER A 30 0.93 8.02 -19.15
CA SER A 30 2.24 8.68 -18.98
C SER A 30 2.72 9.09 -17.57
N CYS A 31 2.06 8.82 -16.44
CA CYS A 31 2.68 9.08 -15.12
C CYS A 31 2.60 7.90 -14.14
N CYS A 32 3.54 6.97 -14.26
CA CYS A 32 3.89 6.10 -13.14
C CYS A 32 5.36 6.30 -12.74
N VAL A 33 5.67 6.03 -11.48
CA VAL A 33 7.03 5.96 -10.98
C VAL A 33 7.34 4.48 -10.84
N VAL A 34 8.50 4.09 -11.32
CA VAL A 34 9.00 2.73 -11.16
C VAL A 34 10.02 2.70 -10.04
N ARG A 35 9.89 1.69 -9.19
CA ARG A 35 10.86 1.34 -8.14
C ARG A 35 11.37 -0.07 -8.42
N LEU A 36 12.68 -0.27 -8.32
CA LEU A 36 13.31 -1.57 -8.48
C LEU A 36 13.58 -2.18 -7.10
N GLU A 37 12.85 -3.25 -6.77
CA GLU A 37 13.07 -3.99 -5.52
C GLU A 37 13.42 -5.44 -5.83
N ALA A 38 14.52 -5.93 -5.26
CA ALA A 38 14.97 -7.32 -5.42
C ALA A 38 15.03 -7.82 -6.90
N GLY A 39 15.25 -6.93 -7.87
CA GLY A 39 15.28 -7.27 -9.30
C GLY A 39 13.90 -7.35 -9.98
N ARG A 40 12.84 -6.89 -9.30
CA ARG A 40 11.48 -6.75 -9.85
C ARG A 40 11.15 -5.28 -10.05
N LEU A 41 10.51 -4.98 -11.17
CA LEU A 41 9.98 -3.65 -11.46
C LEU A 41 8.62 -3.50 -10.77
N ILE A 42 8.51 -2.54 -9.86
CA ILE A 42 7.26 -2.15 -9.21
C ILE A 42 6.80 -0.85 -9.85
N VAL A 43 5.62 -0.87 -10.47
CA VAL A 43 4.98 0.31 -11.06
C VAL A 43 4.06 0.91 -10.02
N LEU A 44 4.33 2.15 -9.61
CA LEU A 44 3.50 2.92 -8.70
C LEU A 44 2.78 4.00 -9.51
N PRO A 45 1.44 4.04 -9.53
CA PRO A 45 0.69 5.11 -10.19
C PRO A 45 0.93 6.43 -9.44
N VAL A 46 1.51 7.43 -10.10
CA VAL A 46 1.96 8.68 -9.45
C VAL A 46 0.81 9.67 -9.36
N GLU A 47 -0.09 9.72 -10.36
CA GLU A 47 -1.17 10.71 -10.36
C GLU A 47 -2.14 10.49 -9.19
N ARG A 48 -2.26 9.25 -8.69
CA ARG A 48 -3.25 8.88 -7.65
C ARG A 48 -2.80 9.27 -6.23
N GLN A 49 -1.49 9.33 -5.97
CA GLN A 49 -0.96 9.69 -4.63
C GLN A 49 -1.07 11.18 -4.31
N GLU A 50 -0.93 12.05 -5.32
CA GLU A 50 -0.99 13.51 -5.14
C GLU A 50 -2.41 14.01 -4.84
N GLN A 51 -3.44 13.27 -5.24
CA GLN A 51 -4.86 13.59 -5.05
C GLN A 51 -5.40 13.24 -3.65
N ILE A 52 -4.63 12.47 -2.85
CA ILE A 52 -5.01 12.15 -1.48
C ILE A 52 -4.80 13.40 -0.61
N PRO A 53 -5.75 13.81 0.24
CA PRO A 53 -5.52 14.93 1.16
C PRO A 53 -4.33 14.66 2.08
N VAL A 54 -3.59 15.72 2.44
CA VAL A 54 -2.40 15.63 3.31
C VAL A 54 -2.76 14.96 4.64
N GLN A 55 -3.89 15.35 5.23
CA GLN A 55 -4.41 14.84 6.49
C GLN A 55 -4.65 13.32 6.44
N ILE A 56 -5.18 12.81 5.32
CA ILE A 56 -5.39 11.37 5.11
C ILE A 56 -4.04 10.65 5.03
N ARG A 57 -3.07 11.19 4.28
CA ARG A 57 -1.73 10.58 4.20
C ARG A 57 -1.05 10.51 5.56
N GLU A 58 -1.10 11.59 6.35
CA GLU A 58 -0.52 11.64 7.69
C GLU A 58 -1.20 10.65 8.65
N ALA A 59 -2.53 10.57 8.61
CA ALA A 59 -3.29 9.61 9.41
C ALA A 59 -2.95 8.16 9.00
N LEU A 60 -2.86 7.87 7.70
CA LEU A 60 -2.46 6.56 7.19
C LEU A 60 -1.04 6.18 7.59
N GLN A 61 -0.10 7.13 7.59
CA GLN A 61 1.27 6.86 8.06
C GLN A 61 1.31 6.52 9.55
N LYS A 62 0.60 7.29 10.38
CA LYS A 62 0.46 6.99 11.82
C LYS A 62 -0.18 5.62 12.02
N TRP A 63 -1.32 5.37 11.38
CA TRP A 63 -2.04 4.11 11.45
C TRP A 63 -1.15 2.93 11.03
N ALA A 64 -0.45 3.06 9.90
CA ALA A 64 0.46 2.03 9.39
C ALA A 64 1.61 1.74 10.36
N ALA A 65 2.13 2.74 11.07
CA ALA A 65 3.15 2.53 12.09
C ALA A 65 2.63 1.69 13.28
N HIS A 66 1.37 1.86 13.67
CA HIS A 66 0.73 1.03 14.70
C HIS A 66 0.53 -0.41 14.22
N VAL A 67 0.01 -0.61 13.01
CA VAL A 67 -0.21 -1.94 12.43
C VAL A 67 1.11 -2.69 12.23
N ARG A 68 2.18 -2.00 11.78
CA ARG A 68 3.53 -2.56 11.70
C ARG A 68 4.04 -3.06 13.05
N ARG A 69 3.81 -2.30 14.12
CA ARG A 69 4.20 -2.70 15.48
C ARG A 69 3.38 -3.89 15.98
N LEU A 70 2.10 -3.94 15.63
CA LEU A 70 1.18 -5.02 16.03
C LEU A 70 1.59 -6.36 15.42
N TYR A 71 1.89 -6.40 14.13
CA TYR A 71 2.11 -7.66 13.41
C TYR A 71 3.58 -8.02 13.17
N GLY A 72 4.49 -7.05 13.17
CA GLY A 72 5.92 -7.27 12.95
C GLY A 72 6.19 -8.09 11.69
N ALA A 73 6.83 -9.26 11.86
CA ALA A 73 7.18 -10.15 10.76
C ALA A 73 5.97 -10.78 10.03
N ARG A 74 4.79 -10.81 10.66
CA ARG A 74 3.55 -11.32 10.02
C ARG A 74 2.98 -10.34 9.00
N LEU A 75 3.40 -9.07 9.01
CA LEU A 75 2.90 -8.07 8.08
C LEU A 75 3.72 -8.11 6.78
N ARG A 76 3.03 -8.37 5.66
CA ARG A 76 3.63 -8.37 4.33
C ARG A 76 3.54 -7.02 3.67
N ALA A 77 2.37 -6.40 3.71
CA ALA A 77 2.13 -5.13 3.03
C ALA A 77 0.88 -4.43 3.58
N LEU A 78 0.80 -3.13 3.31
CA LEU A 78 -0.36 -2.28 3.61
C LEU A 78 -0.74 -1.52 2.34
N TYR A 79 -2.02 -1.50 2.03
CA TYR A 79 -2.53 -0.77 0.86
C TYR A 79 -3.69 0.13 1.25
N LEU A 80 -3.68 1.35 0.73
CA LEU A 80 -4.90 2.15 0.56
C LEU A 80 -5.58 1.67 -0.72
N PHE A 81 -6.88 1.43 -0.67
CA PHE A 81 -7.69 1.14 -1.86
C PHE A 81 -8.97 1.98 -1.84
N GLY A 82 -9.95 1.63 -2.66
CA GLY A 82 -11.25 2.30 -2.64
C GLY A 82 -11.22 3.69 -3.28
N SER A 83 -12.14 4.55 -2.84
CA SER A 83 -12.39 5.86 -3.47
C SER A 83 -11.18 6.78 -3.42
N TYR A 84 -10.44 6.79 -2.30
CA TYR A 84 -9.20 7.56 -2.17
C TYR A 84 -8.12 7.09 -3.13
N ALA A 85 -7.92 5.77 -3.28
CA ALA A 85 -6.94 5.24 -4.23
C ALA A 85 -7.33 5.51 -5.68
N ARG A 86 -8.63 5.60 -6.01
CA ARG A 86 -9.12 5.93 -7.36
C ARG A 86 -9.23 7.43 -7.65
N GLY A 87 -9.08 8.29 -6.66
CA GLY A 87 -9.32 9.74 -6.81
C GLY A 87 -10.81 10.12 -6.92
N GLU A 88 -11.70 9.22 -6.49
CA GLU A 88 -13.17 9.39 -6.56
C GLU A 88 -13.79 9.66 -5.18
N TRP A 89 -12.97 10.04 -4.20
CA TRP A 89 -13.40 10.27 -2.83
C TRP A 89 -14.24 11.54 -2.71
N ARG A 90 -15.08 11.56 -1.68
CA ARG A 90 -15.90 12.68 -1.22
C ARG A 90 -15.57 12.96 0.24
N GLU A 91 -15.95 14.11 0.76
CA GLU A 91 -15.65 14.50 2.15
C GLU A 91 -16.15 13.49 3.19
N ASP A 92 -17.21 12.74 2.89
CA ASP A 92 -17.81 11.70 3.73
C ASP A 92 -17.32 10.27 3.39
N SER A 93 -16.31 10.12 2.53
CA SER A 93 -15.79 8.82 2.16
C SER A 93 -14.96 8.18 3.28
N ASP A 94 -15.22 6.90 3.51
CA ASP A 94 -14.37 6.04 4.33
C ASP A 94 -12.98 5.86 3.69
N VAL A 95 -11.99 5.60 4.55
CA VAL A 95 -10.62 5.26 4.15
C VAL A 95 -10.47 3.74 4.17
N ASP A 96 -10.52 3.14 2.98
CA ASP A 96 -10.39 1.69 2.82
C ASP A 96 -8.93 1.24 2.80
N VAL A 97 -8.55 0.37 3.74
CA VAL A 97 -7.18 -0.15 3.87
C VAL A 97 -7.14 -1.67 3.92
N ALA A 98 -6.19 -2.24 3.19
CA ALA A 98 -5.93 -3.68 3.20
C ALA A 98 -4.67 -3.97 4.02
N VAL A 99 -4.79 -4.93 4.94
CA VAL A 99 -3.67 -5.45 5.74
C VAL A 99 -3.31 -6.83 5.24
N VAL A 100 -2.20 -6.92 4.51
CA VAL A 100 -1.76 -8.19 3.95
C VAL A 100 -0.85 -8.87 4.96
N LEU A 101 -1.32 -9.99 5.52
CA LEU A 101 -0.62 -10.80 6.50
C LEU A 101 -0.12 -12.09 5.88
N ASP A 102 0.89 -12.72 6.47
CA ASP A 102 1.36 -14.05 6.06
C ASP A 102 0.19 -15.04 5.95
N GLU A 103 -0.59 -15.10 7.03
CA GLU A 103 -1.76 -15.95 7.18
C GLU A 103 -2.84 -15.19 7.95
N VAL A 104 -4.10 -15.47 7.59
CA VAL A 104 -5.30 -14.96 8.26
C VAL A 104 -6.18 -16.18 8.53
N GLU A 105 -6.29 -16.56 9.80
CA GLU A 105 -7.13 -17.68 10.24
C GLU A 105 -8.59 -17.23 10.38
N ASP A 106 -8.82 -16.12 11.07
CA ASP A 106 -10.13 -15.50 11.26
C ASP A 106 -10.08 -14.00 10.88
N PRO A 107 -10.66 -13.61 9.75
CA PRO A 107 -10.73 -12.21 9.34
C PRO A 107 -11.41 -11.30 10.36
N LEU A 108 -12.43 -11.78 11.06
CA LEU A 108 -13.16 -10.98 12.04
C LEU A 108 -12.30 -10.71 13.28
N GLU A 109 -11.56 -11.72 13.75
CA GLU A 109 -10.61 -11.53 14.84
C GLU A 109 -9.51 -10.53 14.47
N GLU A 110 -8.98 -10.61 13.25
CA GLU A 110 -7.96 -9.65 12.80
C GLU A 110 -8.53 -8.23 12.67
N ILE A 111 -9.78 -8.05 12.20
CA ILE A 111 -10.46 -6.74 12.22
C ILE A 111 -10.55 -6.20 13.64
N HIS A 112 -11.01 -7.01 14.60
CA HIS A 112 -11.11 -6.60 16.01
C HIS A 112 -9.75 -6.19 16.59
N ARG A 113 -8.72 -7.00 16.35
CA ARG A 113 -7.35 -6.74 16.83
C ARG A 113 -6.77 -5.45 16.26
N ILE A 114 -6.99 -5.18 14.97
CA ILE A 114 -6.54 -3.94 14.33
C ILE A 114 -7.30 -2.74 14.89
N HIS A 115 -8.63 -2.82 14.96
CA HIS A 115 -9.44 -1.74 15.51
C HIS A 115 -9.05 -1.38 16.95
N GLU A 116 -8.81 -2.38 17.81
CA GLU A 116 -8.34 -2.14 19.17
C GLU A 116 -7.01 -1.39 19.19
N ALA A 117 -6.06 -1.78 18.34
CA ALA A 117 -4.71 -1.20 18.29
C ALA A 117 -4.63 0.18 17.64
N THR A 118 -5.62 0.58 16.83
CA THR A 118 -5.56 1.80 16.02
C THR A 118 -6.73 2.76 16.20
N SER A 119 -7.69 2.45 17.08
CA SER A 119 -8.88 3.26 17.32
C SER A 119 -8.55 4.72 17.68
N HIS A 120 -7.49 4.96 18.45
CA HIS A 120 -7.06 6.32 18.79
C HIS A 120 -6.64 7.14 17.56
N VAL A 121 -6.01 6.53 16.55
CA VAL A 121 -5.62 7.24 15.31
C VAL A 121 -6.85 7.68 14.52
N ALA A 122 -7.85 6.80 14.42
CA ALA A 122 -9.12 7.08 13.76
C ALA A 122 -9.87 8.23 14.47
N LEU A 123 -9.91 8.18 15.81
CA LEU A 123 -10.53 9.22 16.63
C LEU A 123 -9.81 10.57 16.56
N GLU A 124 -8.47 10.59 16.64
CA GLU A 124 -7.67 11.81 16.54
C GLU A 124 -7.76 12.48 15.17
N SER A 125 -7.99 11.69 14.12
CA SER A 125 -8.02 12.18 12.74
C SER A 125 -9.45 12.43 12.23
N GLU A 126 -10.48 12.10 13.02
CA GLU A 126 -11.90 12.09 12.62
C GLU A 126 -12.16 11.27 11.34
N LEU A 127 -11.37 10.22 11.12
CA LEU A 127 -11.47 9.36 9.92
C LEU A 127 -12.13 8.04 10.24
N LEU A 128 -13.04 7.62 9.35
CA LEU A 128 -13.57 6.27 9.32
C LEU A 128 -12.62 5.39 8.50
N ILE A 129 -11.89 4.51 9.17
CA ILE A 129 -10.98 3.57 8.51
C ILE A 129 -11.65 2.20 8.43
N SER A 130 -11.88 1.74 7.20
CA SER A 130 -12.42 0.41 6.90
C SER A 130 -11.27 -0.54 6.61
N VAL A 131 -11.15 -1.62 7.40
CA VAL A 131 -10.01 -2.52 7.35
C VAL A 131 -10.40 -3.87 6.74
N VAL A 132 -9.59 -4.34 5.79
CA VAL A 132 -9.71 -5.69 5.23
C VAL A 132 -8.41 -6.47 5.44
N PRO A 133 -8.37 -7.44 6.38
CA PRO A 133 -7.25 -8.35 6.50
C PRO A 133 -7.28 -9.39 5.37
N ILE A 134 -6.14 -9.62 4.74
CA ILE A 134 -6.00 -10.55 3.60
C ILE A 134 -4.76 -11.40 3.82
N SER A 135 -4.87 -12.72 3.60
CA SER A 135 -3.69 -13.58 3.62
C SER A 135 -2.81 -13.35 2.39
N TRP A 136 -1.51 -13.57 2.52
CA TRP A 136 -0.56 -13.41 1.43
C TRP A 136 -0.91 -14.30 0.23
N THR A 137 -1.36 -15.52 0.51
CA THR A 137 -1.81 -16.48 -0.49
C THR A 137 -3.03 -15.97 -1.26
N GLU A 138 -4.01 -15.39 -0.59
CA GLU A 138 -5.19 -14.82 -1.24
C GLU A 138 -4.83 -13.60 -2.08
N PHE A 139 -3.99 -12.72 -1.54
CA PHE A 139 -3.49 -11.54 -2.23
C PHE A 139 -2.80 -11.92 -3.55
N LEU A 140 -1.88 -12.90 -3.51
CA LEU A 140 -1.12 -13.33 -4.68
C LEU A 140 -1.94 -14.06 -5.75
N HIS A 141 -2.93 -14.85 -5.35
CA HIS A 141 -3.69 -15.65 -6.30
C HIS A 141 -4.99 -14.98 -6.76
N GLY A 142 -5.39 -13.86 -6.14
CA GLY A 142 -6.60 -13.13 -6.51
C GLY A 142 -7.86 -13.96 -6.35
N ILE A 143 -7.88 -14.87 -5.36
CA ILE A 143 -9.00 -15.79 -5.12
C ILE A 143 -10.30 -15.01 -4.92
N HIS A 144 -10.21 -13.85 -4.26
CA HIS A 144 -11.32 -12.92 -4.10
C HIS A 144 -11.18 -11.71 -5.06
N PRO A 145 -12.26 -11.24 -5.71
CA PRO A 145 -12.23 -10.09 -6.61
C PRO A 145 -11.65 -8.82 -5.98
N LEU A 146 -11.82 -8.66 -4.66
CA LEU A 146 -11.26 -7.55 -3.91
C LEU A 146 -9.73 -7.56 -3.93
N SER A 147 -9.11 -8.72 -3.75
CA SER A 147 -7.65 -8.90 -3.76
C SER A 147 -7.04 -8.55 -5.13
N ALA A 148 -7.73 -8.88 -6.23
CA ALA A 148 -7.33 -8.46 -7.56
C ALA A 148 -7.39 -6.93 -7.72
N ARG A 149 -8.49 -6.29 -7.28
CA ARG A 149 -8.64 -4.83 -7.33
C ARG A 149 -7.59 -4.11 -6.50
N ILE A 150 -7.29 -4.57 -5.29
CA ILE A 150 -6.25 -3.97 -4.44
C ILE A 150 -4.89 -4.02 -5.14
N ARG A 151 -4.60 -5.08 -5.90
CA ARG A 151 -3.35 -5.18 -6.66
C ARG A 151 -3.28 -4.27 -7.87
N GLU A 152 -4.41 -4.05 -8.54
CA GLU A 152 -4.49 -3.21 -9.74
C GLU A 152 -4.59 -1.71 -9.40
N GLU A 153 -5.34 -1.38 -8.36
CA GLU A 153 -5.73 -0.01 -8.01
C GLU A 153 -5.10 0.49 -6.72
N GLY A 154 -4.70 -0.40 -5.82
CA GLY A 154 -4.23 -0.06 -4.50
C GLY A 154 -2.91 0.71 -4.52
N ILE A 155 -2.79 1.61 -3.56
CA ILE A 155 -1.59 2.40 -3.32
C ILE A 155 -0.91 1.83 -2.08
N GLU A 156 0.30 1.31 -2.25
CA GLU A 156 1.09 0.79 -1.13
C GLU A 156 1.44 1.91 -0.14
N ILE A 157 1.13 1.70 1.13
CA ILE A 157 1.44 2.63 2.21
C ILE A 157 2.87 2.32 2.68
N THR A 158 3.85 3.00 2.10
CA THR A 158 5.27 2.85 2.45
C THR A 158 5.66 3.74 3.65
N PRO A 159 6.74 3.41 4.39
CA PRO A 159 7.28 4.29 5.42
C PRO A 159 7.84 5.60 4.87
#